data_AF-A0A7J2K9B6-F1
#
_entry.id   AF-A0A7J2K9B6-F1
#
_cell.length_a   1.000
_cell.length_b   1.000
_cell.length_c   1.000
_cell.angle_alpha   90.00
_cell.angle_beta   90.00
_cell.angle_gamma   90.00
#
_symmetry.space_group_name_H-M   'P 1'
#
loop_
_entity.id
_entity.type
_entity.pdbx_description
1 polymer ?
#
loop_
_entity_poly.entity_id
_entity_poly.type
_entity_poly.pdbx_seq_one_letter_code
_entity_poly.pdbx_strand_id
1 'polypeptide(L)'
;MSKLRSPIVAVLGHVDHGKTTLLDRMRGTLVAAREAGGMTQHIGASLFPLDAVVETCRSLLGEVKIKKLEIPGLLFIDTPGHAAF
;
A
#
# COMPACT_ATOMS: atom_id res chain seq x y z
N MET A 1 -8.44 -26.17 8.66
CA MET A 1 -7.24 -25.28 8.56
C MET A 1 -7.73 -23.84 8.55
N SER A 2 -7.26 -23.00 9.47
CA SER A 2 -7.59 -21.57 9.49
C SER A 2 -6.91 -20.89 8.29
N LYS A 3 -7.69 -20.43 7.33
CA LYS A 3 -7.20 -19.66 6.17
C LYS A 3 -6.59 -18.35 6.69
N LEU A 4 -5.33 -18.06 6.33
CA LEU A 4 -4.69 -16.80 6.68
C LEU A 4 -5.43 -15.63 6.04
N ARG A 5 -5.56 -14.52 6.77
CA ARG A 5 -6.15 -13.26 6.28
C ARG A 5 -5.07 -12.35 5.75
N SER A 6 -5.45 -11.37 4.93
CA SER A 6 -4.54 -10.32 4.50
C SER A 6 -4.02 -9.55 5.72
N PRO A 7 -2.69 -9.42 5.90
CA PRO A 7 -2.12 -8.47 6.83
C PRO A 7 -2.60 -7.05 6.54
N ILE A 8 -2.85 -6.29 7.59
CA ILE A 8 -3.19 -4.86 7.50
C ILE A 8 -1.89 -4.08 7.64
N VAL A 9 -1.59 -3.24 6.65
CA VAL A 9 -0.34 -2.48 6.55
C VAL A 9 -0.68 -0.99 6.57
N ALA A 10 -0.12 -0.25 7.51
CA ALA A 10 -0.22 1.21 7.52
C ALA A 10 1.09 1.82 7.00
N VAL A 11 0.99 2.86 6.16
CA VAL A 11 2.15 3.62 5.67
C VAL A 11 2.31 4.87 6.51
N LEU A 12 3.40 4.97 7.26
CA LEU A 12 3.69 6.09 8.15
C LEU A 12 4.87 6.92 7.64
N GLY A 13 4.93 8.19 8.02
CA GLY A 13 5.98 9.12 7.58
C GLY A 13 5.55 10.58 7.68
N HIS A 14 6.53 11.50 7.65
CA HIS A 14 6.28 12.94 7.73
C HIS A 14 5.42 13.46 6.56
N VAL A 15 4.89 14.67 6.70
CA VAL A 15 4.18 15.38 5.62
C VAL A 15 5.09 15.43 4.38
N ASP A 16 4.51 15.30 3.20
CA ASP A 16 5.21 15.31 1.89
C ASP A 16 6.26 14.22 1.61
N HIS A 17 6.41 13.21 2.48
CA HIS A 17 7.31 12.08 2.22
C HIS A 17 6.75 11.05 1.21
N GLY A 18 5.69 11.38 0.47
CA GLY A 18 5.19 10.56 -0.62
C GLY A 18 4.48 9.27 -0.21
N LYS A 19 3.91 9.19 1.00
CA LYS A 19 3.14 8.02 1.48
C LYS A 19 2.03 7.62 0.51
N THR A 20 1.19 8.57 0.14
CA THR A 20 0.06 8.36 -0.78
C THR A 20 0.53 8.22 -2.22
N THR A 21 1.56 8.97 -2.64
CA THR A 21 2.16 8.83 -3.98
C THR A 21 2.75 7.43 -4.19
N LEU A 22 3.31 6.81 -3.15
CA LEU A 22 3.76 5.42 -3.18
C LEU A 22 2.60 4.46 -3.43
N LEU A 23 1.50 4.62 -2.67
CA LEU A 23 0.29 3.81 -2.86
C LEU A 23 -0.34 4.04 -4.23
N ASP A 24 -0.35 5.28 -4.71
CA ASP A 24 -0.83 5.64 -6.05
C ASP A 24 -0.03 4.95 -7.16
N ARG A 25 1.30 4.91 -7.04
CA ARG A 25 2.15 4.19 -7.98
C ARG A 25 1.87 2.69 -7.97
N MET A 26 1.61 2.11 -6.80
CA MET A 26 1.24 0.69 -6.69
C MET A 26 -0.16 0.42 -7.27
N ARG A 27 -1.14 1.33 -7.08
CA ARG A 27 -2.52 1.19 -7.58
C ARG A 27 -2.70 1.55 -9.05
N GLY A 28 -1.78 2.33 -9.63
CA GLY A 28 -2.00 2.99 -10.92
C GLY A 28 -3.00 4.14 -10.85
N THR A 29 -3.11 4.80 -9.70
CA THR A 29 -4.05 5.90 -9.43
C THR A 29 -3.33 7.22 -9.22
N LEU A 30 -4.09 8.30 -9.07
CA LEU A 30 -3.60 9.65 -8.75
C LEU A 30 -4.47 10.26 -7.64
N VAL A 31 -4.61 9.56 -6.52
CA VAL A 31 -5.43 10.00 -5.37
C VAL A 31 -4.84 11.25 -4.75
N ALA A 32 -3.53 11.27 -4.47
CA ALA A 32 -2.87 12.44 -3.87
C ALA A 32 -3.14 13.73 -4.67
N ALA A 33 -3.05 13.65 -6.00
CA ALA A 33 -3.27 14.79 -6.90
C ALA A 33 -4.74 15.27 -6.98
N ARG A 34 -5.69 14.43 -6.57
CA ARG A 34 -7.13 14.76 -6.56
C ARG A 34 -7.57 15.37 -5.23
N GLU A 35 -6.75 15.29 -4.20
CA GLU A 35 -7.06 15.82 -2.87
C GLU A 35 -6.49 17.23 -2.68
N ALA A 36 -7.13 17.97 -1.76
CA ALA A 36 -6.80 19.38 -1.51
C ALA A 36 -5.32 19.53 -1.11
N GLY A 37 -4.61 20.43 -1.81
CA GLY A 37 -3.20 20.69 -1.56
C GLY A 37 -2.25 19.59 -2.05
N GLY A 38 -2.73 18.62 -2.85
CA GLY A 38 -1.90 17.49 -3.30
C GLY A 38 -1.60 16.49 -2.18
N MET A 39 -2.35 16.55 -1.08
CA MET A 39 -2.13 15.82 0.15
C MET A 39 -3.41 15.10 0.58
N THR A 40 -3.22 13.91 1.15
CA THR A 40 -4.31 13.07 1.64
C THR A 40 -4.98 13.67 2.87
N GLN A 41 -6.29 13.81 2.80
CA GLN A 41 -7.22 14.30 3.81
C GLN A 41 -8.07 13.15 4.39
N HIS A 42 -8.36 12.12 3.58
CA HIS A 42 -9.22 11.00 3.96
C HIS A 42 -8.43 9.72 4.24
N ILE A 43 -8.92 8.90 5.19
CA ILE A 43 -8.39 7.55 5.40
C ILE A 43 -8.93 6.64 4.30
N GLY A 44 -8.03 6.01 3.55
CA GLY A 44 -8.35 5.05 2.49
C GLY A 44 -7.88 3.63 2.85
N ALA A 45 -8.51 2.63 2.24
CA ALA A 45 -8.04 1.25 2.30
C ALA A 45 -7.93 0.67 0.88
N SER A 46 -6.88 -0.10 0.62
CA SER A 46 -6.65 -0.74 -0.68
C SER A 46 -6.09 -2.13 -0.50
N LEU A 47 -6.82 -3.14 -0.98
CA LEU A 47 -6.35 -4.52 -1.00
C LEU A 47 -5.48 -4.74 -2.23
N PHE A 48 -4.24 -5.16 -2.00
CA PHE A 48 -3.32 -5.61 -3.04
C PHE A 48 -3.28 -7.13 -3.03
N PRO A 49 -3.82 -7.80 -4.05
CA PRO A 49 -3.69 -9.23 -4.25
C PRO A 49 -2.22 -9.68 -4.27
N LEU A 50 -1.95 -10.91 -3.82
CA LEU A 50 -0.57 -11.42 -3.72
C LEU A 50 0.17 -11.40 -5.06
N ASP A 51 -0.52 -11.71 -6.16
CA ASP A 51 0.01 -11.64 -7.53
C ASP A 51 0.47 -10.23 -7.92
N ALA A 52 -0.32 -9.20 -7.58
CA ALA A 52 0.06 -7.80 -7.82
C ALA A 52 1.31 -7.39 -7.01
N VAL A 53 1.42 -7.86 -5.76
CA VAL A 53 2.60 -7.63 -4.91
C VAL A 53 3.83 -8.32 -5.49
N VAL A 54 3.68 -9.57 -5.95
CA VAL A 54 4.76 -10.35 -6.56
C VAL A 54 5.23 -9.71 -7.87
N GLU A 55 4.31 -9.25 -8.71
CA GLU A 55 4.61 -8.54 -9.96
C GLU A 55 5.46 -7.29 -9.69
N THR A 56 5.00 -6.45 -8.76
CA THR A 56 5.66 -5.18 -8.39
C THR A 56 7.07 -5.40 -7.84
N CYS A 57 7.26 -6.47 -7.08
CA CYS A 57 8.52 -6.77 -6.39
C CYS A 57 9.34 -7.86 -7.10
N ARG A 58 9.03 -8.21 -8.36
CA ARG A 58 9.67 -9.33 -9.09
C ARG A 58 11.19 -9.23 -9.08
N SER A 59 11.74 -8.04 -9.31
CA SER A 59 13.19 -7.80 -9.34
C SER A 59 13.88 -7.96 -7.97
N LEU A 60 13.11 -7.86 -6.87
CA LEU A 60 13.63 -7.88 -5.50
C LEU A 60 13.42 -9.24 -4.81
N LEU A 61 12.37 -9.96 -5.15
CA LEU A 61 11.96 -11.18 -4.43
C LEU A 61 12.75 -12.43 -4.82
N GLY A 62 13.34 -12.46 -6.02
CA GLY A 62 13.93 -13.68 -6.59
C GLY A 62 12.94 -14.86 -6.64
N GLU A 63 13.39 -16.04 -7.06
CA GLU A 63 12.52 -17.23 -7.10
C GLU A 63 12.28 -17.88 -5.73
N VAL A 64 13.11 -17.55 -4.72
CA VAL A 64 13.30 -18.38 -3.52
C VAL A 64 12.30 -18.09 -2.38
N LYS A 65 11.72 -16.88 -2.29
CA LYS A 65 10.88 -16.49 -1.13
C LYS A 65 9.37 -16.52 -1.37
N ILE A 66 8.92 -16.63 -2.62
CA ILE A 66 7.48 -16.53 -2.97
C ILE A 66 6.73 -17.84 -2.63
N LYS A 67 7.38 -19.00 -2.75
CA LYS A 67 6.76 -20.32 -2.51
C LYS A 67 6.24 -20.55 -1.08
N LYS A 68 6.56 -19.68 -0.12
CA LYS A 68 6.10 -19.77 1.28
C LYS A 68 4.98 -18.78 1.65
N LEU A 69 4.55 -17.91 0.74
CA LEU A 69 3.52 -16.91 1.05
C LEU A 69 2.12 -17.52 0.89
N GLU A 70 1.50 -17.89 2.02
CA GLU A 70 0.13 -18.43 2.08
C GLU A 70 -0.91 -17.36 2.46
N ILE A 71 -0.66 -16.09 2.12
CA ILE A 71 -1.58 -14.98 2.39
C ILE A 71 -2.34 -14.57 1.12
N PRO A 72 -3.62 -14.14 1.22
CA PRO A 72 -4.39 -13.72 0.05
C PRO A 72 -3.91 -12.40 -0.57
N GLY A 73 -3.16 -11.58 0.18
CA GLY A 73 -2.67 -10.28 -0.24
C GLY A 73 -2.34 -9.38 0.94
N LEU A 74 -2.19 -8.08 0.70
CA LEU A 74 -1.91 -7.05 1.71
C LEU A 74 -3.00 -5.98 1.67
N LEU A 75 -3.58 -5.63 2.82
CA LEU A 75 -4.53 -4.53 2.93
C LEU A 75 -3.79 -3.27 3.41
N PHE A 76 -3.60 -2.30 2.53
CA PHE A 76 -2.95 -1.04 2.86
C PHE A 76 -3.96 -0.02 3.39
N ILE A 77 -3.58 0.69 4.45
CA ILE A 77 -4.28 1.84 5.01
C ILE A 77 -3.48 3.09 4.64
N ASP A 78 -4.15 3.99 3.91
CA ASP A 78 -3.65 5.29 3.51
C ASP A 78 -4.06 6.31 4.56
N THR A 79 -3.08 6.99 5.17
CA THR A 79 -3.31 7.89 6.29
C THR A 79 -3.09 9.35 5.86
N PRO A 80 -3.93 10.30 6.33
CA PRO A 80 -3.70 11.70 6.07
C PRO A 80 -2.36 12.17 6.64
N GLY A 81 -1.78 13.17 5.99
CA GLY A 81 -0.50 13.75 6.37
C GLY A 81 -0.60 15.27 6.39
N HIS A 82 -1.23 15.82 7.42
CA HIS A 82 -1.11 17.24 7.75
C HIS A 82 -0.62 17.34 9.20
N ALA A 83 0.24 18.32 9.47
CA ALA A 83 0.68 18.67 10.82
C ALA A 83 -0.44 19.20 11.74
N ALA A 84 -1.71 19.15 11.29
CA ALA A 84 -2.88 19.54 12.04
C ALA A 84 -3.47 18.31 12.78
N PHE A 85 -2.68 17.78 13.72
CA PHE A 85 -3.13 17.34 15.03
C PHE A 85 -2.24 18.00 16.07
#